data_AF-E5ARK6-F1
#
_entry.id   AF-E5ARK6-F1
#
_cell.length_a   1.000
_cell.length_b   1.000
_cell.length_c   1.000
_cell.angle_alpha   90.00
_cell.angle_beta   90.00
_cell.angle_gamma   90.00
#
_symmetry.space_group_name_H-M   'P 1'
#
loop_
_entity.id
_entity.type
_entity.pdbx_description
1 polymer ?
#
loop_
_entity_poly.entity_id
_entity_poly.type
_entity_poly.pdbx_seq_one_letter_code
_entity_poly.pdbx_strand_id
1 'polypeptide(L)'
;MLKWQKIAVALWKLKTIFIELDAVPGQPYPQLQPRNADGRWTAYTPGPHGYVEGNAEQYTWMVPYDIQGLFEKLGGEDQAINRLDSFFTYINAGSDDLHMWIGNEPSFATPWLYNWTAQPFKTQQVVRRIVNTQFTTRPSGLPGNDDVGALSGWLVWGALGLYPAIPAVPGLTIASPLFPKTVVKMGNGKVLTINAANASSTYIQSVKLNGYPYDSSWLPFNAIRDGATLDITLGDKPSTWGTQSNARPPSFPAR
;
A
#
# COMPACT_ATOMS: atom_id res chain seq x y z
N MET A 1 -13.53 2.23 -18.51
CA MET A 1 -14.22 0.96 -18.16
C MET A 1 -13.50 -0.31 -18.68
N LEU A 2 -12.78 -0.26 -19.82
CA LEU A 2 -12.01 -1.40 -20.36
C LEU A 2 -10.66 -1.70 -19.67
N LYS A 3 -10.00 -0.72 -19.02
CA LYS A 3 -8.66 -0.84 -18.39
C LYS A 3 -8.67 -1.82 -17.20
N TRP A 4 -9.62 -1.64 -16.29
CA TRP A 4 -9.84 -2.50 -15.12
C TRP A 4 -10.25 -3.93 -15.48
N GLN A 5 -11.06 -4.12 -16.52
CA GLN A 5 -11.43 -5.46 -16.96
C GLN A 5 -10.22 -6.26 -17.44
N LYS A 6 -9.20 -5.64 -18.05
CA LYS A 6 -8.02 -6.39 -18.52
C LYS A 6 -7.07 -6.79 -17.38
N ILE A 7 -6.82 -5.88 -16.42
CA ILE A 7 -5.99 -6.17 -15.24
C ILE A 7 -6.71 -7.15 -14.29
N ALA A 8 -8.01 -6.94 -14.04
CA ALA A 8 -8.81 -7.85 -13.24
C ALA A 8 -8.97 -9.22 -13.94
N VAL A 9 -9.17 -9.31 -15.26
CA VAL A 9 -9.25 -10.60 -15.98
C VAL A 9 -7.91 -11.33 -15.99
N ALA A 10 -6.77 -10.63 -16.05
CA ALA A 10 -5.46 -11.25 -15.92
C ALA A 10 -5.26 -11.87 -14.52
N LEU A 11 -5.72 -11.19 -13.47
CA LEU A 11 -5.70 -11.71 -12.09
C LEU A 11 -6.77 -12.79 -11.83
N TRP A 12 -7.91 -12.75 -12.52
CA TRP A 12 -9.07 -13.64 -12.27
C TRP A 12 -9.04 -14.96 -13.07
N LYS A 13 -8.29 -15.02 -14.19
CA LYS A 13 -8.07 -16.27 -14.93
C LYS A 13 -7.01 -17.19 -14.28
N LEU A 14 -6.29 -16.69 -13.28
CA LEU A 14 -5.38 -17.49 -12.47
C LEU A 14 -6.20 -18.20 -11.38
N LYS A 15 -6.65 -19.42 -11.68
CA LYS A 15 -7.39 -20.27 -10.72
C LYS A 15 -6.59 -20.62 -9.46
N THR A 16 -5.29 -20.32 -9.45
CA THR A 16 -4.42 -20.37 -8.27
C THR A 16 -3.31 -19.35 -8.51
N ILE A 17 -3.20 -18.30 -7.69
CA ILE A 17 -2.01 -17.45 -7.68
C ILE A 17 -0.97 -18.19 -6.83
N PHE A 18 -0.20 -19.06 -7.45
CA PHE A 18 1.06 -19.49 -6.84
C PHE A 18 2.07 -18.36 -7.05
N ILE A 19 2.55 -17.78 -5.96
CA ILE A 19 3.70 -16.86 -6.00
C ILE A 19 4.95 -17.74 -6.16
N GLU A 20 5.32 -18.03 -7.40
CA GLU A 20 6.61 -18.60 -7.76
C GLU A 20 7.56 -17.44 -8.09
N LEU A 21 8.55 -17.22 -7.21
CA LEU A 21 9.62 -16.22 -7.38
C LEU A 21 10.95 -16.96 -7.51
N ASP A 22 11.03 -17.90 -8.45
CA ASP A 22 12.29 -18.56 -8.74
C ASP A 22 13.27 -17.57 -9.36
N ALA A 23 14.56 -17.72 -9.04
CA ALA A 23 15.59 -16.86 -9.61
C ALA A 23 15.71 -17.10 -11.12
N VAL A 24 15.47 -16.05 -11.91
CA VAL A 24 15.76 -16.04 -13.35
C VAL A 24 17.13 -15.37 -13.58
N PRO A 25 18.03 -15.94 -14.41
CA PRO A 25 19.34 -15.35 -14.68
C PRO A 25 19.24 -13.88 -15.11
N GLY A 26 20.10 -13.04 -14.55
CA GLY A 26 20.17 -11.59 -14.83
C GLY A 26 19.26 -10.72 -13.96
N GLN A 27 18.41 -11.31 -13.12
CA GLN A 27 17.61 -10.55 -12.16
C GLN A 27 18.45 -10.03 -10.98
N PRO A 28 18.14 -8.83 -10.47
CA PRO A 28 18.77 -8.34 -9.24
C PRO A 28 18.29 -9.08 -7.98
N TYR A 29 17.07 -9.62 -8.00
CA TYR A 29 16.43 -10.35 -6.91
C TYR A 29 15.20 -11.14 -7.42
N PRO A 30 14.67 -12.11 -6.65
CA PRO A 30 13.43 -12.82 -6.97
C PRO A 30 12.27 -11.85 -7.18
N GLN A 31 11.62 -11.87 -8.33
CA GLN A 31 10.53 -10.93 -8.67
C GLN A 31 9.52 -11.60 -9.59
N LEU A 32 8.31 -11.04 -9.68
CA LEU A 32 7.30 -11.52 -10.61
C LEU A 32 7.93 -11.61 -12.01
N GLN A 33 7.64 -12.69 -12.74
CA GLN A 33 8.12 -12.87 -14.10
C GLN A 33 7.04 -13.48 -15.01
N PRO A 34 7.03 -13.10 -16.30
CA PRO A 34 6.23 -13.80 -17.27
C PRO A 34 6.72 -15.23 -17.45
N ARG A 35 5.77 -16.14 -17.62
CA ARG A 35 6.02 -17.55 -17.91
C ARG A 35 5.30 -17.92 -19.20
N ASN A 36 6.01 -18.60 -20.09
CA ASN A 36 5.44 -19.12 -21.32
C ASN A 36 4.43 -20.24 -21.02
N ALA A 37 3.54 -20.53 -21.97
CA ALA A 37 2.57 -21.61 -21.86
C ALA A 37 3.20 -22.99 -21.66
N ASP A 38 4.47 -23.17 -22.05
CA ASP A 38 5.25 -24.40 -21.84
C ASP A 38 5.89 -24.50 -20.44
N GLY A 39 5.63 -23.52 -19.56
CA GLY A 39 6.16 -23.51 -18.20
C GLY A 39 7.59 -23.02 -18.08
N ARG A 40 8.22 -22.50 -19.15
CA ARG A 40 9.53 -21.84 -19.05
C ARG A 40 9.40 -20.36 -18.72
N TRP A 41 10.31 -19.85 -17.88
CA TRP A 41 10.45 -18.41 -17.65
C TRP A 41 10.88 -17.70 -18.93
N THR A 42 10.34 -16.50 -19.17
CA THR A 42 10.91 -15.62 -20.19
C THR A 42 12.26 -15.08 -19.73
N ALA A 43 13.13 -14.73 -20.68
CA ALA A 43 14.38 -14.05 -20.34
C ALA A 43 14.08 -12.72 -19.63
N TYR A 44 14.80 -12.46 -18.54
CA TYR A 44 14.64 -11.21 -17.81
C TYR A 44 15.08 -10.01 -18.66
N THR A 45 14.20 -9.03 -18.79
CA THR A 45 14.51 -7.74 -19.41
C THR A 45 14.03 -6.63 -18.46
N PRO A 46 14.92 -5.75 -17.96
CA PRO A 46 14.53 -4.62 -17.11
C PRO A 46 13.53 -3.69 -17.81
N GLY A 47 12.71 -2.99 -17.04
CA GLY A 47 11.69 -2.07 -17.58
C GLY A 47 10.38 -2.79 -17.93
N PRO A 48 9.56 -2.24 -18.87
CA PRO A 48 8.16 -2.61 -18.98
C PRO A 48 7.84 -3.91 -19.71
N HIS A 49 8.85 -4.69 -20.09
CA HIS A 49 8.68 -5.85 -20.96
C HIS A 49 7.90 -6.98 -20.27
N GLY A 50 6.73 -7.31 -20.83
CA GLY A 50 5.84 -8.32 -20.27
C GLY A 50 4.85 -7.79 -19.23
N TYR A 51 4.82 -6.48 -18.99
CA TYR A 51 3.94 -5.80 -18.04
C TYR A 51 3.12 -4.71 -18.73
N VAL A 52 2.00 -4.32 -18.11
CA VAL A 52 1.17 -3.22 -18.59
C VAL A 52 1.43 -2.00 -17.71
N GLU A 53 2.00 -0.95 -18.31
CA GLU A 53 2.25 0.35 -17.64
C GLU A 53 3.00 0.19 -16.31
N GLY A 54 4.09 -0.56 -16.31
CA GLY A 54 4.93 -0.77 -15.15
C GLY A 54 5.97 -1.82 -15.45
N ASN A 55 6.67 -2.32 -14.45
CA ASN A 55 7.72 -3.33 -14.60
C ASN A 55 7.61 -4.44 -13.55
N ALA A 56 8.52 -5.41 -13.62
CA ALA A 56 8.58 -6.55 -12.72
C ALA A 56 8.62 -6.15 -11.24
N GLU A 57 9.41 -5.14 -10.88
CA GLU A 57 9.54 -4.69 -9.49
C GLU A 57 8.23 -4.09 -8.98
N GLN A 58 7.63 -3.17 -9.75
CA GLN A 58 6.36 -2.51 -9.40
C GLN A 58 5.21 -3.53 -9.27
N TYR A 59 5.15 -4.54 -10.13
CA TYR A 59 4.13 -5.59 -10.08
C TYR A 59 4.36 -6.66 -9.01
N THR A 60 5.60 -6.87 -8.55
CA THR A 60 5.92 -7.90 -7.54
C THR A 60 5.14 -7.69 -6.24
N TRP A 61 4.86 -6.43 -5.90
CA TRP A 61 4.13 -6.05 -4.69
C TRP A 61 2.61 -6.25 -4.79
N MET A 62 2.07 -6.56 -5.97
CA MET A 62 0.63 -6.68 -6.22
C MET A 62 0.05 -8.04 -5.80
N VAL A 63 0.32 -8.45 -4.57
CA VAL A 63 -0.27 -9.64 -3.93
C VAL A 63 -1.12 -9.22 -2.73
N PRO A 64 -2.14 -8.37 -2.91
CA PRO A 64 -2.79 -7.67 -1.80
C PRO A 64 -3.48 -8.60 -0.79
N TYR A 65 -3.83 -9.83 -1.20
CA TYR A 65 -4.48 -10.80 -0.32
C TYR A 65 -3.49 -11.57 0.57
N ASP A 66 -2.21 -11.70 0.18
CA ASP A 66 -1.24 -12.54 0.88
C ASP A 66 0.15 -11.89 0.96
N ILE A 67 0.21 -10.74 1.63
CA ILE A 67 1.45 -9.98 1.80
C ILE A 67 2.47 -10.73 2.66
N GLN A 68 2.02 -11.45 3.70
CA GLN A 68 2.93 -12.30 4.48
C GLN A 68 3.53 -13.43 3.64
N GLY A 69 2.72 -14.15 2.85
CA GLY A 69 3.23 -15.18 1.94
C GLY A 69 4.19 -14.61 0.89
N LEU A 70 3.92 -13.40 0.38
CA LEU A 70 4.88 -12.68 -0.47
C LEU A 70 6.22 -12.44 0.25
N PHE A 71 6.19 -11.90 1.47
CA PHE A 71 7.42 -11.64 2.23
C PHE A 71 8.21 -12.91 2.51
N GLU A 72 7.55 -14.02 2.83
CA GLU A 72 8.21 -15.32 2.97
C GLU A 72 8.92 -15.75 1.70
N LYS A 73 8.28 -15.61 0.53
CA LYS A 73 8.88 -15.91 -0.78
C LYS A 73 10.04 -14.99 -1.14
N LEU A 74 10.07 -13.78 -0.59
CA LEU A 74 11.16 -12.82 -0.74
C LEU A 74 12.35 -13.06 0.21
N GLY A 75 12.30 -14.13 1.03
CA GLY A 75 13.34 -14.44 2.00
C GLY A 75 13.09 -13.88 3.40
N GLY A 76 11.84 -13.52 3.70
CA GLY A 76 11.38 -13.05 5.00
C GLY A 76 11.19 -11.54 5.11
N GLU A 77 10.68 -11.12 6.26
CA GLU A 77 10.29 -9.74 6.54
C GLU A 77 11.44 -8.74 6.34
N ASP A 78 12.63 -9.04 6.85
CA ASP A 78 13.79 -8.13 6.74
C ASP A 78 14.22 -7.91 5.29
N GLN A 79 14.17 -8.96 4.46
CA GLN A 79 14.49 -8.85 3.03
C GLN A 79 13.43 -8.02 2.28
N ALA A 80 12.16 -8.24 2.60
CA ALA A 80 11.08 -7.42 2.06
C ALA A 80 11.22 -5.94 2.46
N ILE A 81 11.56 -5.66 3.73
CA ILE A 81 11.79 -4.29 4.22
C ILE A 81 12.96 -3.64 3.47
N ASN A 82 14.11 -4.30 3.34
CA ASN A 82 15.28 -3.75 2.66
C ASN A 82 14.99 -3.45 1.18
N ARG A 83 14.21 -4.32 0.54
CA ARG A 83 13.80 -4.10 -0.86
C ARG A 83 12.82 -2.95 -0.98
N LEU A 84 11.82 -2.84 -0.09
CA LEU A 84 10.93 -1.68 -0.04
C LEU A 84 11.71 -0.38 0.25
N ASP A 85 12.70 -0.41 1.14
CA ASP A 85 13.54 0.75 1.44
C ASP A 85 14.27 1.23 0.18
N SER A 86 14.79 0.28 -0.61
CA SER A 86 15.42 0.56 -1.90
C SER A 86 14.40 1.11 -2.90
N PHE A 87 13.23 0.47 -3.02
CA PHE A 87 12.14 0.82 -3.93
C PHE A 87 11.62 2.25 -3.72
N PHE A 88 11.62 2.74 -2.48
CA PHE A 88 11.16 4.09 -2.13
C PHE A 88 12.27 5.15 -2.08
N THR A 89 13.52 4.83 -2.43
CA THR A 89 14.58 5.86 -2.50
C THR A 89 14.23 6.95 -3.53
N TYR A 90 13.68 6.55 -4.67
CA TYR A 90 13.11 7.43 -5.69
C TYR A 90 11.60 7.22 -5.83
N ILE A 91 10.86 8.32 -6.03
CA ILE A 91 9.40 8.31 -6.13
C ILE A 91 9.01 8.89 -7.49
N ASN A 92 8.00 8.28 -8.11
CA ASN A 92 7.46 8.64 -9.42
C ASN A 92 8.41 8.36 -10.60
N ALA A 93 9.01 7.17 -10.60
CA ALA A 93 10.11 6.82 -11.49
C ALA A 93 9.72 6.47 -12.93
N GLY A 94 8.41 6.31 -13.22
CA GLY A 94 7.95 5.82 -14.52
C GLY A 94 8.09 4.30 -14.64
N SER A 95 7.94 3.76 -15.85
CA SER A 95 7.94 2.31 -16.10
C SER A 95 9.33 1.71 -16.33
N ASP A 96 10.31 2.52 -16.74
CA ASP A 96 11.64 2.03 -17.15
C ASP A 96 12.58 1.82 -15.96
N ASP A 97 12.29 2.48 -14.84
CA ASP A 97 13.07 2.44 -13.63
C ASP A 97 12.38 1.56 -12.56
N LEU A 98 13.18 0.76 -11.84
CA LEU A 98 12.67 -0.21 -10.86
C LEU A 98 12.17 0.42 -9.56
N HIS A 99 12.21 1.74 -9.39
CA HIS A 99 11.66 2.41 -8.22
C HIS A 99 10.13 2.62 -8.31
N MET A 100 9.56 3.13 -7.21
CA MET A 100 8.14 3.44 -7.07
C MET A 100 7.63 4.38 -8.17
N TRP A 101 6.51 4.00 -8.81
CA TRP A 101 5.78 4.88 -9.71
C TRP A 101 4.38 5.21 -9.16
N ILE A 102 4.27 6.29 -8.38
CA ILE A 102 2.98 6.74 -7.82
C ILE A 102 2.03 7.32 -8.88
N GLY A 103 2.55 7.76 -10.03
CA GLY A 103 1.73 8.22 -11.14
C GLY A 103 0.92 7.12 -11.83
N ASN A 104 1.05 5.84 -11.42
CA ASN A 104 0.32 4.73 -12.01
C ASN A 104 -0.19 3.71 -10.97
N GLU A 105 -1.29 3.03 -11.28
CA GLU A 105 -2.07 2.23 -10.32
C GLU A 105 -1.37 0.98 -9.74
N PRO A 106 -0.46 0.27 -10.45
CA PRO A 106 0.19 -0.94 -9.93
C PRO A 106 0.87 -0.74 -8.57
N SER A 107 1.36 0.48 -8.30
CA SER A 107 2.10 0.77 -7.08
C SER A 107 1.27 1.38 -5.95
N PHE A 108 -0.03 1.64 -6.13
CA PHE A 108 -0.84 2.39 -5.16
C PHE A 108 -0.88 1.75 -3.76
N ALA A 109 -0.88 0.42 -3.68
CA ALA A 109 -0.90 -0.30 -2.40
C ALA A 109 0.50 -0.42 -1.75
N THR A 110 1.58 -0.32 -2.53
CA THR A 110 2.95 -0.61 -2.08
C THR A 110 3.40 0.23 -0.87
N PRO A 111 3.13 1.55 -0.80
CA PRO A 111 3.48 2.38 0.37
C PRO A 111 2.91 1.87 1.70
N TRP A 112 1.83 1.09 1.65
CA TRP A 112 1.10 0.59 2.81
C TRP A 112 1.63 -0.75 3.33
N LEU A 113 2.56 -1.39 2.62
CA LEU A 113 3.00 -2.75 2.93
C LEU A 113 3.83 -2.87 4.21
N TYR A 114 4.48 -1.80 4.67
CA TYR A 114 5.15 -1.82 5.97
C TYR A 114 4.19 -2.02 7.14
N ASN A 115 2.87 -1.84 6.96
CA ASN A 115 1.89 -2.18 7.99
C ASN A 115 1.83 -3.69 8.28
N TRP A 116 2.29 -4.55 7.38
CA TRP A 116 2.42 -6.00 7.60
C TRP A 116 3.73 -6.41 8.27
N THR A 117 4.60 -5.46 8.61
CA THR A 117 5.90 -5.71 9.25
C THR A 117 5.92 -5.17 10.67
N ALA A 118 7.03 -5.36 11.38
CA ALA A 118 7.30 -4.71 12.66
C ALA A 118 7.66 -3.21 12.52
N GLN A 119 7.57 -2.63 11.31
CA GLN A 119 7.99 -1.25 11.03
C GLN A 119 6.88 -0.39 10.37
N PRO A 120 5.65 -0.34 10.91
CA PRO A 120 4.55 0.44 10.32
C PRO A 120 4.84 1.96 10.25
N PHE A 121 5.78 2.46 11.05
CA PHE A 121 6.26 3.85 10.98
C PHE A 121 6.84 4.20 9.59
N LYS A 122 7.33 3.21 8.82
CA LYS A 122 7.81 3.44 7.46
C LYS A 122 6.67 3.72 6.48
N THR A 123 5.50 3.08 6.64
CA THR A 123 4.30 3.46 5.86
C THR A 123 3.92 4.90 6.14
N GLN A 124 3.94 5.32 7.40
CA GLN A 124 3.64 6.70 7.80
C GLN A 124 4.60 7.70 7.12
N GLN A 125 5.89 7.39 7.11
CA GLN A 125 6.92 8.18 6.45
C GLN A 125 6.73 8.27 4.93
N VAL A 126 6.55 7.13 4.26
CA VAL A 126 6.46 7.06 2.80
C VAL A 126 5.17 7.73 2.30
N VAL A 127 4.02 7.44 2.92
CA VAL A 127 2.74 8.07 2.55
C VAL A 127 2.82 9.59 2.74
N ARG A 128 3.37 10.07 3.87
CA ARG A 128 3.56 11.51 4.11
C ARG A 128 4.48 12.14 3.07
N ARG A 129 5.60 11.50 2.74
CA ARG A 129 6.53 11.97 1.70
C ARG A 129 5.83 12.08 0.36
N ILE A 130 5.09 11.04 -0.05
CA ILE A 130 4.39 11.03 -1.34
C ILE A 130 3.37 12.17 -1.40
N VAL A 131 2.47 12.27 -0.43
CA VAL A 131 1.43 13.32 -0.37
C VAL A 131 2.05 14.72 -0.44
N ASN A 132 3.14 14.97 0.28
CA ASN A 132 3.76 16.30 0.37
C ASN A 132 4.63 16.66 -0.84
N THR A 133 5.13 15.70 -1.60
CA THR A 133 6.15 15.96 -2.66
C THR A 133 5.66 15.68 -4.06
N GLN A 134 4.64 14.84 -4.24
CA GLN A 134 4.16 14.39 -5.55
C GLN A 134 2.89 15.10 -6.00
N PHE A 135 2.19 15.75 -5.06
CA PHE A 135 0.93 16.44 -5.33
C PHE A 135 1.07 17.94 -5.06
N THR A 136 0.52 18.77 -5.95
CA THR A 136 0.42 20.22 -5.74
C THR A 136 -0.92 20.76 -6.25
N THR A 137 -1.25 22.00 -5.91
CA THR A 137 -2.46 22.69 -6.38
C THR A 137 -2.27 23.39 -7.74
N ARG A 138 -1.13 23.19 -8.40
CA ARG A 138 -0.85 23.79 -9.72
C ARG A 138 -1.55 23.00 -10.84
N PRO A 139 -1.71 23.57 -12.04
CA PRO A 139 -2.28 22.84 -13.18
C PRO A 139 -1.60 21.50 -13.51
N SER A 140 -0.28 21.40 -13.29
CA SER A 140 0.52 20.17 -13.44
C SER A 140 0.70 19.44 -12.10
N GLY A 141 -0.30 19.51 -11.22
CA GLY A 141 -0.19 19.13 -9.81
C GLY A 141 -0.34 17.64 -9.50
N LEU A 142 -0.66 16.83 -10.50
CA LEU A 142 -0.76 15.38 -10.37
C LEU A 142 0.52 14.70 -10.90
N PRO A 143 1.02 13.64 -10.23
CA PRO A 143 2.23 12.94 -10.64
C PRO A 143 2.04 12.00 -11.85
N GLY A 144 0.81 11.85 -12.33
CA GLY A 144 0.42 11.00 -13.45
C GLY A 144 -1.03 11.26 -13.84
N ASN A 145 -1.61 10.35 -14.64
CA ASN A 145 -3.01 10.43 -15.01
C ASN A 145 -3.91 10.27 -13.78
N ASP A 146 -4.99 11.04 -13.70
CA ASP A 146 -5.94 10.90 -12.60
C ASP A 146 -6.70 9.56 -12.63
N ASP A 147 -6.85 8.99 -13.84
CA ASP A 147 -7.55 7.74 -14.13
C ASP A 147 -8.95 7.69 -13.50
N VAL A 148 -9.72 8.76 -13.74
CA VAL A 148 -11.12 8.91 -13.31
C VAL A 148 -11.26 8.87 -11.79
N GLY A 149 -10.37 9.59 -11.09
CA GLY A 149 -10.37 9.71 -9.64
C GLY A 149 -9.59 8.62 -8.91
N ALA A 150 -8.89 7.72 -9.60
CA ALA A 150 -8.06 6.70 -8.96
C ALA A 150 -6.89 7.35 -8.19
N LEU A 151 -6.15 8.25 -8.85
CA LEU A 151 -5.00 8.93 -8.24
C LEU A 151 -5.43 10.01 -7.24
N SER A 152 -6.43 10.83 -7.58
CA SER A 152 -7.00 11.78 -6.61
C SER A 152 -7.62 11.07 -5.40
N GLY A 153 -8.26 9.91 -5.59
CA GLY A 153 -8.76 9.09 -4.51
C GLY A 153 -7.65 8.57 -3.60
N TRP A 154 -6.51 8.17 -4.18
CA TRP A 154 -5.32 7.80 -3.40
C TRP A 154 -4.84 8.96 -2.52
N LEU A 155 -4.79 10.19 -3.07
CA LEU A 155 -4.44 11.38 -2.29
C LEU A 155 -5.40 11.60 -1.11
N VAL A 156 -6.71 11.46 -1.32
CA VAL A 156 -7.71 11.58 -0.24
C VAL A 156 -7.47 10.54 0.85
N TRP A 157 -7.24 9.28 0.48
CA TRP A 157 -6.89 8.21 1.43
C TRP A 157 -5.60 8.50 2.20
N GLY A 158 -4.54 8.91 1.50
CA GLY A 158 -3.27 9.32 2.09
C GLY A 158 -3.44 10.48 3.09
N ALA A 159 -4.28 11.47 2.75
CA ALA A 159 -4.58 12.60 3.64
C ALA A 159 -5.41 12.20 4.87
N LEU A 160 -6.32 11.23 4.73
CA LEU A 160 -7.04 10.62 5.86
C LEU A 160 -6.13 9.78 6.76
N GLY A 161 -4.98 9.32 6.25
CA GLY A 161 -4.16 8.33 6.92
C GLY A 161 -4.81 6.95 6.96
N LEU A 162 -5.68 6.63 5.99
CA LEU A 162 -6.39 5.35 5.90
C LEU A 162 -6.33 4.84 4.46
N TYR A 163 -6.30 3.53 4.23
CA TYR A 163 -6.33 2.99 2.87
C TYR A 163 -6.96 1.59 2.78
N PRO A 164 -7.85 1.31 1.79
CA PRO A 164 -8.40 -0.02 1.56
C PRO A 164 -7.39 -0.91 0.82
N ALA A 165 -6.31 -1.29 1.49
CA ALA A 165 -5.16 -1.98 0.88
C ALA A 165 -5.48 -3.38 0.34
N ILE A 166 -6.48 -4.06 0.91
CA ILE A 166 -6.89 -5.41 0.50
C ILE A 166 -8.28 -5.31 -0.16
N PRO A 167 -8.38 -5.47 -1.50
CA PRO A 167 -9.67 -5.44 -2.17
C PRO A 167 -10.65 -6.46 -1.60
N ALA A 168 -11.94 -6.08 -1.51
CA ALA A 168 -13.03 -6.92 -1.01
C ALA A 168 -12.93 -7.42 0.44
N VAL A 169 -11.89 -7.05 1.19
CA VAL A 169 -11.81 -7.30 2.64
C VAL A 169 -12.28 -6.06 3.40
N PRO A 170 -13.28 -6.19 4.29
CA PRO A 170 -13.93 -5.03 4.91
C PRO A 170 -13.06 -4.42 6.02
N GLY A 171 -12.08 -3.61 5.66
CA GLY A 171 -11.29 -2.80 6.57
C GLY A 171 -10.28 -1.91 5.86
N LEU A 172 -9.54 -1.13 6.65
CA LEU A 172 -8.61 -0.11 6.18
C LEU A 172 -7.28 -0.26 6.91
N THR A 173 -6.15 -0.12 6.22
CA THR A 173 -4.87 0.07 6.88
C THR A 173 -4.75 1.50 7.40
N ILE A 174 -4.05 1.69 8.53
CA ILE A 174 -3.85 2.98 9.17
C ILE A 174 -2.43 3.51 8.88
N ALA A 175 -2.34 4.80 8.64
CA ALA A 175 -1.12 5.60 8.60
C ALA A 175 -1.41 6.99 9.20
N SER A 176 -0.52 7.95 8.96
CA SER A 176 -0.61 9.25 9.62
C SER A 176 -1.53 10.23 8.91
N PRO A 177 -2.60 10.72 9.56
CA PRO A 177 -3.52 11.70 9.00
C PRO A 177 -2.87 13.07 8.81
N LEU A 178 -3.23 13.77 7.73
CA LEU A 178 -2.64 15.05 7.35
C LEU A 178 -3.20 16.23 8.16
N PHE A 179 -4.48 16.17 8.53
CA PHE A 179 -5.19 17.29 9.16
C PHE A 179 -5.40 17.07 10.66
N PRO A 180 -5.42 18.13 11.48
CA PRO A 180 -5.72 18.03 12.91
C PRO A 180 -7.08 17.41 13.22
N LYS A 181 -8.04 17.57 12.30
CA LYS A 181 -9.35 16.95 12.40
C LYS A 181 -9.90 16.67 11.00
N THR A 182 -10.51 15.52 10.83
CA THR A 182 -11.29 15.18 9.65
C THR A 182 -12.60 14.51 10.05
N VAL A 183 -13.67 14.83 9.33
CA VAL A 183 -15.01 14.28 9.57
C VAL A 183 -15.52 13.69 8.26
N VAL A 184 -15.67 12.36 8.23
CA VAL A 184 -16.16 11.61 7.07
C VAL A 184 -17.60 11.21 7.31
N LYS A 185 -18.52 11.74 6.50
CA LYS A 185 -19.91 11.28 6.45
C LYS A 185 -19.97 10.03 5.56
N MET A 186 -20.27 8.89 6.17
CA MET A 186 -20.36 7.60 5.46
C MET A 186 -21.69 7.48 4.71
N GLY A 187 -21.75 6.58 3.72
CA GLY A 187 -22.94 6.38 2.88
C GLY A 187 -24.20 5.94 3.64
N ASN A 188 -24.07 5.41 4.87
CA ASN A 188 -25.18 5.06 5.75
C ASN A 188 -25.60 6.19 6.70
N GLY A 189 -25.10 7.42 6.50
CA GLY A 189 -25.39 8.59 7.33
C GLY A 189 -24.64 8.64 8.67
N LYS A 190 -23.85 7.61 9.00
CA LYS A 190 -22.97 7.61 10.18
C LYS A 190 -21.71 8.43 9.92
N VAL A 191 -21.01 8.79 10.99
CA VAL A 191 -19.84 9.67 10.93
C VAL A 191 -18.62 8.97 11.49
N LEU A 192 -17.53 8.98 10.73
CA LEU A 192 -16.19 8.68 11.22
C LEU A 192 -15.47 10.01 11.47
N THR A 193 -15.06 10.25 12.71
CA THR A 193 -14.23 11.39 13.09
C THR A 193 -12.80 10.93 13.31
N ILE A 194 -11.84 11.64 12.74
CA ILE A 194 -10.40 11.41 12.94
C ILE A 194 -9.84 12.68 13.56
N ASN A 195 -9.42 12.62 14.82
CA ASN A 195 -8.70 13.69 15.50
C ASN A 195 -7.22 13.33 15.50
N ALA A 196 -6.36 14.27 15.08
CA ALA A 196 -4.92 14.07 15.00
C ALA A 196 -4.21 15.18 15.79
N ALA A 197 -3.88 14.89 17.05
CA ALA A 197 -3.05 15.78 17.83
C ALA A 197 -1.65 15.84 17.20
N ASN A 198 -1.10 17.06 17.04
CA ASN A 198 0.19 17.33 16.39
C ASN A 198 0.26 16.88 14.92
N ALA A 199 -0.78 17.14 14.11
CA ALA A 199 -0.83 16.73 12.69
C ALA A 199 0.33 17.22 11.80
N SER A 200 1.12 18.18 12.26
CA SER A 200 2.39 18.61 11.65
C SER A 200 3.50 17.55 11.75
N SER A 201 3.42 16.68 12.75
CA SER A 201 4.33 15.55 12.96
C SER A 201 3.92 14.34 12.12
N THR A 202 4.84 13.40 11.94
CA THR A 202 4.63 12.26 11.03
C THR A 202 4.26 10.97 11.74
N TYR A 203 4.74 10.70 12.95
CA TYR A 203 4.69 9.33 13.48
C TYR A 203 3.61 9.14 14.53
N ILE A 204 2.76 8.13 14.36
CA ILE A 204 1.75 7.73 15.34
C ILE A 204 2.45 7.30 16.63
N GLN A 205 2.08 7.92 17.74
CA GLN A 205 2.52 7.59 19.09
C GLN A 205 1.47 6.72 19.81
N SER A 206 0.19 7.00 19.57
CA SER A 206 -0.91 6.20 20.08
C SER A 206 -2.18 6.46 19.27
N VAL A 207 -3.08 5.48 19.26
CA VAL A 207 -4.43 5.60 18.72
C VAL A 207 -5.42 5.17 19.79
N LYS A 208 -6.55 5.87 19.86
CA LYS A 208 -7.75 5.39 20.56
C LYS A 208 -8.89 5.26 19.57
N LEU A 209 -9.63 4.16 19.67
CA LEU A 209 -10.88 3.95 18.96
C LEU A 209 -12.01 4.07 19.98
N ASN A 210 -12.88 5.07 19.79
CA ASN A 210 -14.00 5.35 20.70
C ASN A 210 -13.56 5.47 22.17
N GLY A 211 -12.40 6.10 22.41
CA GLY A 211 -11.82 6.31 23.74
C GLY A 211 -10.98 5.16 24.29
N TYR A 212 -11.01 3.98 23.67
CA TYR A 212 -10.23 2.81 24.11
C TYR A 212 -8.91 2.70 23.35
N PRO A 213 -7.80 2.29 24.00
CA PRO A 213 -6.52 2.07 23.33
C PRO A 213 -6.66 1.14 22.11
N TYR A 214 -6.02 1.53 21.01
CA TYR A 214 -6.03 0.78 19.76
C TYR A 214 -4.60 0.69 19.22
N ASP A 215 -4.06 -0.53 19.13
CA ASP A 215 -2.66 -0.77 18.77
C ASP A 215 -2.52 -1.62 17.51
N SER A 216 -3.48 -1.54 16.59
CA SER A 216 -3.44 -2.25 15.29
C SER A 216 -3.32 -1.27 14.13
N SER A 217 -2.50 -1.62 13.14
CA SER A 217 -2.39 -0.91 11.86
C SER A 217 -3.52 -1.28 10.88
N TRP A 218 -4.45 -2.14 11.29
CA TRP A 218 -5.64 -2.52 10.55
C TRP A 218 -6.89 -2.06 11.28
N LEU A 219 -7.82 -1.43 10.60
CA LEU A 219 -9.10 -0.95 11.11
C LEU A 219 -10.23 -1.72 10.42
N PRO A 220 -10.80 -2.75 11.07
CA PRO A 220 -11.86 -3.52 10.45
C PRO A 220 -13.14 -2.67 10.35
N PHE A 221 -13.89 -2.82 9.26
CA PHE A 221 -15.05 -1.97 8.98
C PHE A 221 -16.15 -2.10 10.05
N ASN A 222 -16.29 -3.27 10.66
CA ASN A 222 -17.23 -3.48 11.77
C ASN A 222 -16.98 -2.55 12.97
N ALA A 223 -15.74 -2.10 13.18
CA ALA A 223 -15.35 -1.20 14.25
C ALA A 223 -15.80 0.25 14.00
N ILE A 224 -16.12 0.61 12.75
CA ILE A 224 -16.47 1.98 12.35
C ILE A 224 -17.85 2.11 11.69
N ARG A 225 -18.49 1.01 11.27
CA ARG A 225 -19.74 1.02 10.49
C ARG A 225 -20.88 1.80 11.16
N ASP A 226 -20.92 1.82 12.48
CA ASP A 226 -21.97 2.46 13.28
C ASP A 226 -21.64 3.92 13.66
N GLY A 227 -20.52 4.44 13.14
CA GLY A 227 -19.90 5.70 13.53
C GLY A 227 -18.80 5.45 14.55
N ALA A 228 -17.71 6.22 14.45
CA ALA A 228 -16.57 6.08 15.35
C ALA A 228 -15.74 7.36 15.44
N THR A 229 -14.95 7.45 16.51
CA THR A 229 -13.89 8.44 16.67
C THR A 229 -12.54 7.74 16.79
N LEU A 230 -11.60 8.13 15.94
CA LEU A 230 -10.18 7.81 16.06
C LEU A 230 -9.46 9.02 16.63
N ASP A 231 -8.91 8.89 17.83
CA ASP A 231 -8.02 9.89 18.42
C ASP A 231 -6.57 9.44 18.25
N ILE A 232 -5.85 10.09 17.35
CA ILE A 232 -4.48 9.77 16.97
C ILE A 232 -3.56 10.84 17.56
N THR A 233 -2.55 10.42 18.32
CA THR A 233 -1.48 11.31 18.78
C THR A 233 -0.27 11.12 17.88
N LEU A 234 0.19 12.19 17.22
CA LEU A 234 1.40 12.16 16.40
C LEU A 234 2.61 12.76 17.14
N GLY A 235 3.81 12.38 16.71
CA GLY A 235 5.09 12.85 17.21
C GLY A 235 6.19 12.78 16.14
N ASP A 236 7.33 13.42 16.41
CA ASP A 236 8.39 13.64 15.41
C ASP A 236 9.35 12.44 15.23
N LYS A 237 9.22 11.42 16.08
CA LYS A 237 10.04 10.21 16.03
C LYS A 237 9.18 8.95 15.93
N PRO A 238 9.64 7.89 15.25
CA PRO A 238 8.99 6.59 15.27
C PRO A 238 8.68 6.11 16.70
N SER A 239 7.56 5.41 16.86
CA SER A 239 7.16 4.78 18.11
C SER A 239 7.05 3.26 17.92
N THR A 240 6.67 2.55 18.99
CA THR A 240 6.39 1.11 18.96
C THR A 240 4.93 0.77 18.62
N TRP A 241 4.09 1.76 18.31
CA TRP A 241 2.69 1.55 17.98
C TRP A 241 2.54 0.65 16.75
N GLY A 242 1.67 -0.36 16.84
CA GLY A 242 1.36 -1.26 15.74
C GLY A 242 2.48 -2.24 15.34
N THR A 243 3.54 -2.36 16.15
CA THR A 243 4.72 -3.20 15.82
C THR A 243 4.51 -4.69 16.11
N GLN A 244 3.51 -5.02 16.93
CA GLN A 244 3.24 -6.39 17.36
C GLN A 244 2.69 -7.25 16.22
N SER A 245 2.97 -8.55 16.22
CA SER A 245 2.50 -9.45 15.16
C SER A 245 0.98 -9.51 15.04
N ASN A 246 0.25 -9.42 16.15
CA ASN A 246 -1.22 -9.38 16.21
C ASN A 246 -1.81 -7.99 15.85
N ALA A 247 -0.98 -6.96 15.68
CA ALA A 247 -1.39 -5.63 15.27
C ALA A 247 -1.50 -5.48 13.75
N ARG A 248 -0.91 -6.41 13.00
CA ARG A 248 -0.78 -6.36 11.53
C ARG A 248 -2.11 -6.60 10.83
N PRO A 249 -2.29 -6.12 9.59
CA PRO A 249 -3.44 -6.46 8.77
C PRO A 249 -3.44 -7.96 8.41
N PRO A 250 -4.61 -8.50 8.02
CA PRO A 250 -4.71 -9.91 7.68
C PRO A 250 -3.91 -10.25 6.41
N SER A 251 -3.46 -11.50 6.33
CA SER A 251 -2.98 -12.14 5.10
C SER A 251 -3.71 -13.47 4.95
N PHE A 252 -4.01 -13.85 3.71
CA PHE A 252 -4.84 -15.00 3.38
C PHE A 252 -4.01 -15.95 2.51
N PRO A 253 -3.23 -16.87 3.12
CA PRO A 253 -2.39 -17.79 2.37
C PRO A 253 -3.23 -18.59 1.38
N ALA A 254 -2.66 -18.81 0.18
CA ALA A 254 -3.25 -19.71 -0.79
C ALA A 254 -3.44 -21.11 -0.15
N ARG A 255 -4.64 -21.66 -0.29
CA ARG A 255 -4.98 -23.01 0.18
C ARG A 255 -4.42 -24.07 -0.77
#